data_AF-A0A7S1KH66-F1
#
_entry.id   AF-A0A7S1KH66-F1
#
_cell.length_a   1.000
_cell.length_b   1.000
_cell.length_c   1.000
_cell.angle_alpha   90.00
_cell.angle_beta   90.00
_cell.angle_gamma   90.00
#
_symmetry.space_group_name_H-M   'P 1'
#
loop_
_entity.id
_entity.type
_entity.pdbx_description
1 polymer ?
#
loop_
_entity_poly.entity_id
_entity_poly.type
_entity_poly.pdbx_seq_one_letter_code
_entity_poly.pdbx_strand_id
1 'polypeptide(L)'
;EFMREGGREGYTKEGDERTSGNGSLMRLAPVPVCFHRDLSRAMEVARLSSLTTHQGIEASDGCRLLTYLIVRAIHEQPTDAQVFLRPDHITTPLTDPSTGNETLPGFDATAVCYSVQCLALARAEERHADNGDLPLEERNWEWTHARYRYAARRAADQPGYVGSYAMDA
;
A
#
# COMPACT_ATOMS: atom_id res chain seq x y z
N GLU A 1 -8.10 8.23 -23.82
CA GLU A 1 -7.44 9.55 -23.94
C GLU A 1 -6.62 9.97 -22.71
N PHE A 2 -7.01 9.65 -21.48
CA PHE A 2 -6.37 10.13 -20.24
C PHE A 2 -4.90 9.70 -19.97
N MET A 3 -4.28 8.84 -20.79
CA MET A 3 -2.91 8.32 -20.56
C MET A 3 -1.92 8.61 -21.69
N ARG A 4 -2.22 9.55 -22.61
CA ARG A 4 -1.36 9.80 -23.78
C ARG A 4 -0.29 10.89 -23.60
N GLU A 5 -0.31 11.68 -22.54
CA GLU A 5 0.63 12.80 -22.39
C GLU A 5 1.48 12.65 -21.13
N GLY A 6 2.79 12.48 -21.34
CA GLY A 6 3.83 12.32 -20.31
C GLY A 6 4.17 13.60 -19.56
N GLY A 7 3.17 14.41 -19.23
CA GLY A 7 3.30 15.62 -18.40
C GLY A 7 2.67 15.40 -17.03
N ARG A 8 3.25 15.99 -15.97
CA ARG A 8 2.65 16.05 -14.62
C ARG A 8 1.35 16.89 -14.56
N GLU A 9 0.75 17.24 -15.70
CA GLU A 9 -0.37 18.19 -15.82
C GLU A 9 -1.71 17.67 -15.28
N GLY A 10 -1.79 16.41 -14.82
CA GLY A 10 -2.99 15.80 -14.23
C GLY A 10 -2.89 15.39 -12.76
N TYR A 11 -1.80 15.72 -12.05
CA TYR A 11 -1.64 15.39 -10.62
C TYR A 11 -2.10 16.53 -9.72
N THR A 12 -2.70 16.20 -8.59
CA THR A 12 -2.98 17.22 -7.57
C THR A 12 -1.67 17.77 -7.02
N LYS A 13 -1.69 19.04 -6.62
CA LYS A 13 -0.60 19.70 -5.86
C LYS A 13 -1.04 20.11 -4.46
N GLU A 14 -2.26 19.77 -4.08
CA GLU A 14 -2.85 20.11 -2.80
C GLU A 14 -2.68 18.96 -1.79
N GLY A 15 -2.51 19.33 -0.51
CA GLY A 15 -2.32 18.40 0.61
C GLY A 15 -0.86 18.32 1.10
N ASP A 16 -0.66 17.60 2.20
CA ASP A 16 0.68 17.30 2.73
C ASP A 16 1.22 16.02 2.07
N GLU A 17 2.45 16.07 1.58
CA GLU A 17 3.15 14.92 1.00
C GLU A 17 3.35 13.78 2.02
N ARG A 18 3.30 14.11 3.32
CA ARG A 18 3.51 13.18 4.46
C ARG A 18 2.23 12.77 5.18
N THR A 19 1.09 13.42 4.93
CA THR A 19 -0.20 13.06 5.55
C THR A 19 -1.31 13.08 4.50
N SER A 20 -1.27 12.10 3.61
CA SER A 20 -2.33 11.90 2.62
C SER A 20 -3.51 11.13 3.22
N GLY A 21 -4.74 11.58 2.90
CA GLY A 21 -5.96 10.83 3.20
C GLY A 21 -5.98 9.46 2.51
N ASN A 22 -6.78 8.53 3.04
CA ASN A 22 -6.93 7.17 2.51
C ASN A 22 -7.83 7.08 1.26
N GLY A 23 -8.31 8.21 0.73
CA GLY A 23 -9.38 8.23 -0.28
C GLY A 23 -9.01 7.57 -1.61
N SER A 24 -7.73 7.49 -1.97
CA SER A 24 -7.27 6.71 -3.13
C SER A 24 -7.34 5.21 -2.89
N LEU A 25 -7.01 4.73 -1.68
CA LEU A 25 -7.15 3.32 -1.28
C LEU A 25 -8.62 2.88 -1.30
N MET A 26 -9.53 3.71 -0.77
CA MET A 26 -10.95 3.39 -0.66
C MET A 26 -11.64 3.11 -2.00
N ARG A 27 -11.13 3.67 -3.10
CA ARG A 27 -11.71 3.51 -4.45
C ARG A 27 -10.83 2.69 -5.40
N LEU A 28 -9.79 2.03 -4.88
CA LEU A 28 -8.76 1.38 -5.68
C LEU A 28 -9.25 0.14 -6.44
N ALA A 29 -10.19 -0.61 -5.87
CA ALA A 29 -10.58 -1.97 -6.30
C ALA A 29 -10.77 -2.19 -7.83
N PRO A 30 -11.33 -1.25 -8.62
CA PRO A 30 -11.46 -1.45 -10.06
C PRO A 30 -10.13 -1.66 -10.81
N VAL A 31 -9.02 -1.08 -10.33
CA VAL A 31 -7.70 -1.18 -10.97
C VAL A 31 -7.15 -2.61 -10.95
N PRO A 32 -6.92 -3.25 -9.79
CA PRO A 32 -6.41 -4.62 -9.75
C PRO A 32 -7.36 -5.61 -10.41
N VAL A 33 -8.69 -5.40 -10.33
CA VAL A 33 -9.66 -6.28 -11.02
C VAL A 33 -9.52 -6.20 -12.53
N CYS A 34 -9.33 -4.99 -13.09
CA CYS A 34 -9.21 -4.80 -14.54
C CYS A 34 -7.87 -5.32 -15.08
N PHE A 35 -6.78 -5.13 -14.32
CA PHE A 35 -5.41 -5.42 -14.75
C PHE A 35 -4.81 -6.67 -14.09
N HIS A 36 -5.60 -7.56 -13.48
CA HIS A 36 -5.07 -8.67 -12.67
C HIS A 36 -4.08 -9.59 -13.39
N ARG A 37 -4.18 -9.71 -14.73
CA ARG A 37 -3.27 -10.50 -15.57
C ARG A 37 -1.93 -9.83 -15.89
N ASP A 38 -1.78 -8.54 -15.54
CA ASP A 38 -0.55 -7.77 -15.73
C ASP A 38 -0.28 -6.99 -14.45
N LEU A 39 0.39 -7.65 -13.50
CA LEU A 39 0.67 -7.11 -12.16
C LEU A 39 1.44 -5.78 -12.24
N SER A 40 2.46 -5.71 -13.10
CA SER A 40 3.27 -4.51 -13.30
C SER A 40 2.39 -3.34 -13.75
N ARG A 41 1.48 -3.58 -14.70
CA ARG A 41 0.54 -2.57 -15.16
C ARG A 41 -0.47 -2.20 -14.08
N ALA A 42 -1.01 -3.17 -13.35
CA ALA A 42 -1.96 -2.93 -12.27
C ALA A 42 -1.36 -1.99 -11.22
N MET A 43 -0.14 -2.28 -10.76
CA MET A 43 0.57 -1.47 -9.76
C MET A 43 0.87 -0.05 -10.27
N GLU A 44 1.30 0.10 -11.52
CA GLU A 44 1.58 1.42 -12.09
C GLU A 44 0.30 2.25 -12.24
N VAL A 45 -0.80 1.65 -12.73
CA VAL A 45 -2.09 2.37 -12.85
C VAL A 45 -2.63 2.76 -11.47
N ALA A 46 -2.46 1.91 -10.46
CA ALA A 46 -2.84 2.21 -9.08
C ALA A 46 -2.08 3.43 -8.52
N ARG A 47 -0.76 3.45 -8.72
CA ARG A 47 0.11 4.57 -8.33
C ARG A 47 -0.34 5.87 -9.00
N LEU A 48 -0.52 5.83 -10.32
CA LEU A 48 -0.97 6.99 -11.11
C LEU A 48 -2.35 7.49 -10.66
N SER A 49 -3.30 6.58 -10.39
CA SER A 49 -4.65 6.91 -9.94
C SER A 49 -4.69 7.56 -8.55
N SER A 50 -3.75 7.20 -7.66
CA SER A 50 -3.61 7.89 -6.37
C SER A 50 -3.18 9.35 -6.59
N LEU A 51 -2.13 9.55 -7.40
CA LEU A 51 -1.48 10.84 -7.63
C LEU A 51 -2.40 11.90 -8.28
N THR A 52 -3.50 11.51 -8.93
CA THR A 52 -4.48 12.48 -9.45
C THR A 52 -5.23 13.23 -8.36
N THR A 53 -5.23 12.73 -7.11
CA THR A 53 -6.03 13.28 -6.00
C THR A 53 -5.27 13.44 -4.70
N HIS A 54 -4.17 12.70 -4.51
CA HIS A 54 -3.33 12.74 -3.32
C HIS A 54 -1.87 12.69 -3.77
N GLN A 55 -1.07 13.70 -3.43
CA GLN A 55 0.33 13.77 -3.87
C GLN A 55 1.31 12.95 -3.00
N GLY A 56 0.88 12.45 -1.84
CA GLY A 56 1.77 11.77 -0.90
C GLY A 56 2.22 10.38 -1.39
N ILE A 57 3.52 10.12 -1.23
CA ILE A 57 4.15 8.87 -1.66
C ILE A 57 3.54 7.66 -0.93
N GLU A 58 3.28 7.80 0.37
CA GLU A 58 2.66 6.77 1.22
C GLU A 58 1.31 6.28 0.66
N ALA A 59 0.42 7.20 0.26
CA ALA A 59 -0.88 6.83 -0.30
C ALA A 59 -0.72 6.11 -1.65
N SER A 60 0.19 6.59 -2.51
CA SER A 60 0.43 5.98 -3.82
C SER A 60 1.09 4.60 -3.72
N ASP A 61 2.02 4.41 -2.80
CA ASP A 61 2.69 3.12 -2.56
C ASP A 61 1.79 2.16 -1.79
N GLY A 62 0.95 2.67 -0.88
CA GLY A 62 -0.14 1.91 -0.28
C GLY A 62 -1.10 1.37 -1.34
N CYS A 63 -1.42 2.15 -2.38
CA CYS A 63 -2.22 1.67 -3.50
C CYS A 63 -1.50 0.56 -4.29
N ARG A 64 -0.17 0.62 -4.43
CA ARG A 64 0.61 -0.46 -5.05
C ARG A 64 0.55 -1.74 -4.22
N LEU A 65 0.72 -1.64 -2.90
CA LEU A 65 0.61 -2.78 -1.98
C LEU A 65 -0.79 -3.40 -2.01
N LEU A 66 -1.85 -2.59 -1.87
CA LEU A 66 -3.23 -3.09 -1.88
C LEU A 66 -3.59 -3.70 -3.24
N THR A 67 -3.08 -3.14 -4.35
CA THR A 67 -3.22 -3.72 -5.69
C THR A 67 -2.59 -5.10 -5.76
N TYR A 68 -1.35 -5.23 -5.29
CA TYR A 68 -0.65 -6.52 -5.22
C TYR A 68 -1.46 -7.55 -4.44
N LEU A 69 -1.96 -7.20 -3.26
CA LEU A 69 -2.78 -8.08 -2.44
C LEU A 69 -4.08 -8.50 -3.13
N ILE A 70 -4.78 -7.59 -3.80
CA ILE A 70 -6.02 -7.93 -4.52
C ILE A 70 -5.73 -8.85 -5.72
N VAL A 71 -4.69 -8.56 -6.51
CA VAL A 71 -4.28 -9.43 -7.62
C VAL A 71 -3.92 -10.81 -7.08
N ARG A 72 -3.11 -10.88 -6.02
CA ARG A 72 -2.76 -12.15 -5.37
C ARG A 72 -3.99 -12.92 -4.91
N ALA A 73 -4.95 -12.26 -4.27
CA ALA A 73 -6.19 -12.89 -3.82
C ALA A 73 -7.04 -13.44 -4.98
N ILE A 74 -7.08 -12.74 -6.13
CA ILE A 74 -7.78 -13.22 -7.34
C ILE A 74 -7.15 -14.53 -7.85
N HIS A 75 -5.83 -14.63 -7.83
CA HIS A 75 -5.11 -15.80 -8.36
C HIS A 75 -5.05 -16.98 -7.37
N GLU A 76 -4.83 -16.72 -6.07
CA GLU A 76 -4.67 -17.77 -5.05
C GLU A 76 -5.98 -18.23 -4.42
N GLN A 77 -7.02 -17.40 -4.46
CA GLN A 77 -8.32 -17.67 -3.83
C GLN A 77 -8.16 -18.13 -2.36
N PRO A 78 -7.51 -17.32 -1.51
CA PRO A 78 -7.18 -17.71 -0.14
C PRO A 78 -8.43 -17.95 0.69
N THR A 79 -8.38 -18.95 1.56
CA THR A 79 -9.47 -19.28 2.51
C THR A 79 -9.20 -18.79 3.93
N ASP A 80 -7.94 -18.46 4.25
CA ASP A 80 -7.51 -17.95 5.55
C ASP A 80 -6.73 -16.64 5.37
N ALA A 81 -7.29 -15.54 5.89
CA ALA A 81 -6.68 -14.22 5.81
C ALA A 81 -5.37 -14.11 6.62
N GLN A 82 -5.23 -14.83 7.74
CA GLN A 82 -4.03 -14.80 8.57
C GLN A 82 -2.84 -15.49 7.89
N VAL A 83 -3.11 -16.54 7.10
CA VAL A 83 -2.09 -17.18 6.26
C VAL A 83 -1.79 -16.31 5.05
N PHE A 84 -2.83 -15.79 4.40
CA PHE A 84 -2.69 -14.97 3.19
C PHE A 84 -1.87 -13.69 3.40
N LEU A 85 -2.07 -13.01 4.54
CA LEU A 85 -1.41 -11.73 4.80
C LEU A 85 -0.01 -11.86 5.39
N ARG A 86 0.52 -13.06 5.67
CA ARG A 86 1.83 -13.18 6.32
C ARG A 86 2.93 -12.45 5.52
N PRO A 87 3.87 -11.73 6.16
CA PRO A 87 4.93 -11.00 5.47
C PRO A 87 5.75 -11.85 4.49
N ASP A 88 6.12 -13.07 4.88
CA ASP A 88 6.86 -14.03 4.03
C ASP A 88 6.04 -14.41 2.80
N HIS A 89 4.73 -14.61 2.97
CA HIS A 89 3.82 -14.89 1.87
C HIS A 89 3.74 -13.68 0.91
N ILE A 90 3.53 -12.47 1.42
CA ILE A 90 3.46 -11.22 0.62
C ILE A 90 4.70 -11.03 -0.26
N THR A 91 5.89 -11.34 0.24
CA THR A 91 7.14 -11.16 -0.52
C THR A 91 7.51 -12.34 -1.42
N THR A 92 6.82 -13.48 -1.29
CA THR A 92 7.10 -14.66 -2.10
C THR A 92 6.42 -14.53 -3.47
N PRO A 93 7.09 -14.92 -4.57
CA PRO A 93 6.48 -14.95 -5.90
C PRO A 93 5.15 -15.70 -5.94
N LEU A 94 4.22 -15.18 -6.73
CA LEU A 94 2.90 -15.75 -6.96
C LEU A 94 2.97 -16.67 -8.18
N THR A 95 2.49 -17.91 -8.05
CA THR A 95 2.27 -18.78 -9.21
C THR A 95 0.87 -18.55 -9.76
N ASP A 96 0.74 -18.23 -11.04
CA ASP A 96 -0.57 -18.19 -11.69
C ASP A 96 -0.99 -19.62 -12.14
N PRO A 97 -1.99 -20.24 -11.49
CA PRO A 97 -2.43 -21.58 -11.85
C PRO A 97 -3.15 -21.62 -13.21
N SER A 98 -3.55 -20.46 -13.77
CA SER A 98 -4.31 -20.38 -15.02
C SER A 98 -3.43 -20.28 -16.28
N THR A 99 -2.14 -19.98 -16.14
CA THR A 99 -1.20 -19.78 -17.27
C THR A 99 -0.13 -20.87 -17.40
N GLY A 100 -0.13 -21.88 -16.53
CA GLY A 100 0.78 -23.03 -16.65
C GLY A 100 2.20 -22.75 -16.15
N ASN A 101 2.34 -22.05 -15.02
CA ASN A 101 3.59 -21.72 -14.30
C ASN A 101 4.26 -20.37 -14.65
N GLU A 102 3.56 -19.39 -15.23
CA GLU A 102 4.08 -18.03 -15.17
C GLU A 102 4.10 -17.57 -13.70
N THR A 103 5.29 -17.20 -13.25
CA THR A 103 5.52 -16.73 -11.88
C THR A 103 5.52 -15.21 -11.90
N LEU A 104 4.50 -14.62 -11.28
CA LEU A 104 4.49 -13.18 -10.99
C LEU A 104 5.44 -12.92 -9.82
N PRO A 105 6.23 -11.83 -9.85
CA PRO A 105 7.15 -11.52 -8.76
C PRO A 105 6.40 -11.32 -7.44
N GLY A 106 7.09 -11.59 -6.34
CA GLY A 106 6.62 -11.19 -5.02
C GLY A 106 6.54 -9.67 -4.90
N PHE A 107 5.89 -9.16 -3.87
CA PHE A 107 5.91 -7.72 -3.64
C PHE A 107 7.34 -7.25 -3.33
N ASP A 108 7.90 -6.41 -4.21
CA ASP A 108 9.19 -5.78 -3.97
C ASP A 108 9.02 -4.60 -3.00
N ALA A 109 9.18 -4.91 -1.72
CA ALA A 109 9.08 -3.93 -0.65
C ALA A 109 10.21 -2.88 -0.68
N THR A 110 11.28 -3.09 -1.48
CA THR A 110 12.35 -2.10 -1.65
C THR A 110 12.02 -1.04 -2.71
N ALA A 111 11.00 -1.30 -3.54
CA ALA A 111 10.54 -0.39 -4.58
C ALA A 111 9.44 0.58 -4.10
N VAL A 112 9.19 0.67 -2.79
CA VAL A 112 8.21 1.57 -2.15
C VAL A 112 8.87 2.33 -1.01
N CYS A 113 8.24 3.41 -0.55
CA CYS A 113 8.70 4.18 0.61
C CYS A 113 8.79 3.32 1.88
N TYR A 114 9.69 3.72 2.78
CA TYR A 114 10.04 2.95 3.97
C TYR A 114 8.84 2.59 4.87
N SER A 115 7.87 3.50 5.04
CA SER A 115 6.67 3.22 5.86
C SER A 115 5.81 2.11 5.26
N VAL A 116 5.62 2.08 3.93
CA VAL A 116 4.87 1.02 3.25
C VAL A 116 5.66 -0.29 3.22
N GLN A 117 6.99 -0.22 3.11
CA GLN A 117 7.86 -1.38 3.30
C GLN A 117 7.64 -1.99 4.70
N CYS A 118 7.66 -1.17 5.75
CA CYS A 118 7.47 -1.64 7.12
C CYS A 118 6.06 -2.20 7.35
N LEU A 119 5.04 -1.59 6.76
CA LEU A 119 3.66 -2.10 6.75
C LEU A 119 3.57 -3.49 6.10
N ALA A 120 4.14 -3.66 4.89
CA ALA A 120 4.13 -4.94 4.19
C ALA A 120 4.87 -6.04 4.98
N LEU A 121 5.91 -5.66 5.73
CA LEU A 121 6.74 -6.57 6.52
C LEU A 121 6.28 -6.74 7.97
N ALA A 122 5.16 -6.12 8.35
CA ALA A 122 4.62 -6.13 9.71
C ALA A 122 5.64 -5.74 10.80
N ARG A 123 6.39 -4.66 10.60
CA ARG A 123 7.45 -4.19 11.52
C ARG A 123 7.29 -2.74 11.90
N ALA A 124 7.77 -2.36 13.09
CA ALA A 124 7.94 -0.95 13.43
C ALA A 124 9.01 -0.29 12.55
N GLU A 125 8.86 1.02 12.33
CA GLU A 125 9.92 1.80 11.69
C GLU A 125 11.11 2.01 12.63
N GLU A 126 12.31 1.85 12.09
CA GLU A 126 13.55 2.33 12.71
C GLU A 126 13.93 3.70 12.13
N ARG A 127 14.94 4.36 12.69
CA ARG A 127 15.43 5.64 12.15
C ARG A 127 15.87 5.45 10.70
N HIS A 128 15.27 6.20 9.78
CA HIS A 128 15.49 6.08 8.35
C HIS A 128 15.48 7.46 7.67
N ALA A 129 16.10 7.60 6.49
CA ALA A 129 16.14 8.86 5.76
C ALA A 129 14.72 9.37 5.43
N ASP A 130 13.80 8.46 5.14
CA ASP A 130 12.41 8.77 4.77
C ASP A 130 11.55 9.29 5.92
N ASN A 131 11.87 8.93 7.18
CA ASN A 131 11.06 9.30 8.34
C ASN A 131 11.55 10.54 9.09
N GLY A 132 12.71 11.09 8.75
CA GLY A 132 13.19 12.38 9.27
C GLY A 132 13.07 12.48 10.80
N ASP A 133 12.32 13.46 11.29
CA ASP A 133 12.08 13.69 12.72
C ASP A 133 10.71 13.19 13.22
N LEU A 134 10.06 12.31 12.46
CA LEU A 134 8.80 11.71 12.88
C LEU A 134 8.99 10.88 14.17
N PRO A 135 7.99 10.90 15.09
CA PRO A 135 8.04 10.11 16.32
C PRO A 135 7.95 8.62 16.01
N LEU A 136 9.03 7.87 16.25
CA LEU A 136 9.10 6.44 15.91
C LEU A 136 8.11 5.58 16.70
N GLU A 137 7.80 5.99 17.93
CA GLU A 137 6.79 5.37 18.78
C GLU A 137 5.38 5.42 18.19
N GLU A 138 5.13 6.32 17.23
CA GLU A 138 3.88 6.44 16.48
C GLU A 138 3.96 5.81 15.08
N ARG A 139 5.07 5.14 14.75
CA ARG A 139 5.29 4.51 13.43
C ARG A 139 5.47 3.00 13.57
N ASN A 140 4.52 2.37 14.27
CA ASN A 140 4.49 0.94 14.49
C ASN A 140 3.54 0.25 13.49
N TRP A 141 4.06 -0.69 12.68
CA TRP A 141 3.24 -1.46 11.74
C TRP A 141 3.20 -2.95 12.07
N GLU A 142 3.42 -3.34 13.33
CA GLU A 142 3.38 -4.74 13.81
C GLU A 142 1.94 -5.28 13.93
N TRP A 143 1.14 -5.16 12.88
CA TRP A 143 -0.28 -5.52 12.84
C TRP A 143 -0.54 -7.02 13.06
N THR A 144 0.47 -7.88 12.91
CA THR A 144 0.40 -9.33 13.22
C THR A 144 0.40 -9.60 14.73
N HIS A 145 0.85 -8.66 15.55
CA HIS A 145 0.97 -8.86 16.99
C HIS A 145 -0.40 -8.73 17.67
N ALA A 146 -0.79 -9.67 18.54
CA ALA A 146 -2.09 -9.67 19.22
C ALA A 146 -2.37 -8.41 20.08
N ARG A 147 -1.31 -7.67 20.43
CA ARG A 147 -1.35 -6.41 21.18
C ARG A 147 -1.17 -5.16 20.32
N TYR A 148 -1.20 -5.28 19.00
CA TYR A 148 -1.12 -4.13 18.09
C TYR A 148 -2.20 -3.11 18.43
N ARG A 149 -1.83 -1.83 18.42
CA ARG A 149 -2.70 -0.68 18.69
C ARG A 149 -2.27 0.44 17.77
N TYR A 150 -3.25 1.21 17.31
CA TYR A 150 -2.99 2.47 16.65
C TYR A 150 -2.18 3.42 17.55
N ALA A 151 -1.44 4.33 16.93
CA ALA A 151 -0.64 5.35 17.58
C ALA A 151 -1.46 6.10 18.62
N ALA A 152 -1.02 6.02 19.88
CA ALA A 152 -1.79 6.49 21.03
C ALA A 152 -2.10 8.00 20.95
N ARG A 153 -1.14 8.80 20.49
CA ARG A 153 -1.31 10.24 20.30
C ARG A 153 -2.35 10.54 19.22
N ARG A 154 -2.29 9.86 18.08
CA ARG A 154 -3.26 10.06 16.99
C ARG A 154 -4.67 9.69 17.42
N ALA A 155 -4.82 8.59 18.15
CA ALA A 155 -6.10 8.17 18.73
C ALA A 155 -6.63 9.18 19.77
N ALA A 156 -5.75 9.87 20.49
CA ALA A 156 -6.12 10.87 21.50
C ALA A 156 -6.43 12.25 20.90
N ASP A 157 -5.63 12.72 19.94
CA ASP A 157 -5.71 14.06 19.36
C ASP A 157 -6.94 14.20 18.45
N GLN A 158 -7.32 13.15 17.72
CA GLN A 158 -8.50 13.14 16.84
C GLN A 158 -9.35 11.87 17.03
N PRO A 159 -10.12 11.79 18.13
CA PRO A 159 -10.98 10.63 18.39
C PRO A 159 -11.99 10.43 17.26
N GLY A 160 -11.99 9.25 16.64
CA GLY A 160 -12.87 8.90 15.52
C GLY A 160 -12.31 9.20 14.12
N TYR A 161 -11.12 9.81 14.02
CA TYR A 161 -10.44 10.05 12.75
C TYR A 161 -9.38 9.00 12.41
N VAL A 162 -9.14 8.04 13.31
CA VAL A 162 -8.26 6.88 13.07
C VAL A 162 -8.74 6.11 11.85
N GLY A 163 -7.82 5.86 10.92
CA GLY A 163 -8.07 5.23 9.64
C GLY A 163 -8.35 6.22 8.51
N SER A 164 -8.40 7.54 8.76
CA SER A 164 -8.66 8.55 7.71
C SER A 164 -7.41 8.88 6.88
N TYR A 165 -6.22 8.67 7.43
CA TYR A 165 -4.97 8.82 6.70
C TYR A 165 -4.58 7.49 6.05
N ALA A 166 -3.84 7.55 4.94
CA ALA A 166 -3.36 6.36 4.24
C ALA A 166 -2.45 5.50 5.13
N MET A 167 -1.73 6.13 6.06
CA MET A 167 -0.82 5.50 7.00
C MET A 167 -1.19 5.95 8.42
N ASP A 168 -2.10 5.19 9.03
CA ASP A 168 -2.43 5.27 10.46
C ASP A 168 -1.87 4.01 11.15
N ALA A 169 -0.66 4.16 11.72
CA ALA A 169 0.00 3.15 12.54
C ALA A 169 -0.77 2.90 13.82
#